data_AF-A0AA87RGF1-F1
#
_entry.id   AF-A0AA87RGF1-F1
#
_cell.length_a   1.000
_cell.length_b   1.000
_cell.length_c   1.000
_cell.angle_alpha   90.00
_cell.angle_beta   90.00
_cell.angle_gamma   90.00
#
_symmetry.space_group_name_H-M   'P 1'
#
loop_
_entity.id
_entity.type
_entity.pdbx_description
1 polymer ?
#
loop_
_entity_poly.entity_id
_entity_poly.type
_entity_poly.pdbx_seq_one_letter_code
_entity_poly.pdbx_strand_id
1 'polypeptide(L)'
;MTASLTIQPGYTRALAAVRSAEIGLLRAVALDVVSIGAGNALRELGTEAIDVLRAATGPTTVDLQAHSTADGGATTFLGRAGRGVVVSAHLSIVEGERREHLRAAIRLVGTHGSVLVDLLRPRLDVRTAAGTRQVPFGVPRADAPLGDAADTLAAIAESARSGRTTSITW
;
A
#
# COMPACT_ATOMS: atom_id res chain seq x y z
N MET A 1 15.91 9.99 -5.64
CA MET A 1 15.55 8.57 -5.85
C MET A 1 15.03 8.05 -4.53
N THR A 2 13.77 7.59 -4.50
CA THR A 2 13.23 6.86 -3.35
C THR A 2 13.83 5.47 -3.28
N ALA A 3 14.16 5.00 -2.08
CA ALA A 3 14.68 3.65 -1.86
C ALA A 3 13.59 2.62 -2.17
N SER A 4 13.94 1.52 -2.85
CA SER A 4 12.97 0.49 -3.24
C SER A 4 12.15 0.00 -2.04
N LEU A 5 10.84 -0.15 -2.22
CA LEU A 5 9.94 -0.65 -1.18
C LEU A 5 10.32 -2.06 -0.69
N THR A 6 10.96 -2.87 -1.54
CA THR A 6 11.38 -4.24 -1.20
C THR A 6 12.56 -4.30 -0.23
N ILE A 7 13.37 -3.23 -0.12
CA ILE A 7 14.49 -3.17 0.82
C ILE A 7 14.13 -2.49 2.15
N GLN A 8 12.87 -2.05 2.30
CA GLN A 8 12.43 -1.44 3.54
C GLN A 8 12.45 -2.46 4.69
N PRO A 9 12.96 -2.11 5.89
CA PRO A 9 12.99 -3.03 7.02
C PRO A 9 11.62 -3.60 7.39
N GLY A 10 10.57 -2.79 7.27
CA GLY A 10 9.19 -3.18 7.49
C GLY A 10 8.73 -4.28 6.54
N TYR A 11 9.07 -4.15 5.25
CA TYR A 11 8.75 -5.16 4.25
C TYR A 11 9.45 -6.49 4.55
N THR A 12 10.74 -6.44 4.90
CA THR A 12 11.51 -7.63 5.27
C THR A 12 10.90 -8.36 6.47
N ARG A 13 10.45 -7.61 7.50
CA ARG A 13 9.76 -8.18 8.67
C ARG A 13 8.40 -8.77 8.32
N ALA A 14 7.63 -8.12 7.45
CA ALA A 14 6.35 -8.64 6.96
C ALA A 14 6.53 -9.99 6.26
N LEU A 15 7.55 -10.09 5.39
CA LEU A 15 7.89 -11.34 4.71
C LEU A 15 8.35 -12.42 5.68
N ALA A 16 9.12 -12.06 6.71
CA ALA A 16 9.52 -13.01 7.75
C ALA A 16 8.29 -13.59 8.49
N ALA A 17 7.31 -12.76 8.86
CA ALA A 17 6.08 -13.23 9.51
C ALA A 17 5.28 -14.20 8.61
N VAL A 18 5.22 -13.96 7.30
CA VAL A 18 4.61 -14.89 6.34
C VAL A 18 5.41 -16.19 6.23
N ARG A 19 6.73 -16.10 6.06
CA ARG A 19 7.62 -17.27 5.87
C ARG A 19 7.72 -18.15 7.11
N SER A 20 7.63 -17.56 8.30
CA SER A 20 7.57 -18.25 9.59
C SER A 20 6.16 -18.76 9.93
N ALA A 21 5.19 -18.58 9.03
CA ALA A 21 3.79 -18.98 9.21
C ALA A 21 3.10 -18.36 10.45
N GLU A 22 3.55 -17.19 10.92
CA GLU A 22 2.97 -16.48 12.07
C GLU A 22 1.50 -16.09 11.83
N ILE A 23 1.11 -15.89 10.57
CA ILE A 23 -0.27 -15.63 10.14
C ILE A 23 -0.93 -16.84 9.45
N GLY A 24 -0.31 -18.01 9.52
CA GLY A 24 -0.74 -19.21 8.79
C GLY A 24 -0.44 -19.14 7.29
N LEU A 25 -1.24 -19.85 6.48
CA LEU A 25 -1.08 -19.88 5.02
C LEU A 25 -1.54 -18.56 4.42
N LEU A 26 -0.73 -17.94 3.57
CA LEU A 26 -1.08 -16.69 2.88
C LEU A 26 -2.32 -16.89 1.99
N ARG A 27 -3.27 -15.96 2.07
CA ARG A 27 -4.54 -15.96 1.32
C ARG A 27 -4.77 -14.69 0.52
N ALA A 28 -4.31 -13.54 1.00
CA ALA A 28 -4.40 -12.30 0.25
C ALA A 28 -3.22 -11.36 0.51
N VAL A 29 -2.89 -10.55 -0.49
CA VAL A 29 -1.94 -9.44 -0.41
C VAL A 29 -2.62 -8.19 -0.97
N ALA A 30 -2.56 -7.09 -0.22
CA ALA A 30 -3.02 -5.79 -0.66
C ALA A 30 -1.88 -4.77 -0.52
N LEU A 31 -1.59 -4.03 -1.59
CA LEU A 31 -0.59 -2.98 -1.63
C LEU A 31 -1.27 -1.64 -1.90
N ASP A 32 -0.84 -0.59 -1.20
CA ASP A 32 -1.33 0.77 -1.41
C ASP A 32 -0.14 1.72 -1.47
N VAL A 33 0.10 2.32 -2.65
CA VAL A 33 1.21 3.24 -2.88
C VAL A 33 0.68 4.55 -3.44
N VAL A 34 0.97 5.64 -2.73
CA VAL A 34 0.67 7.00 -3.14
C VAL A 34 1.97 7.79 -3.17
N SER A 35 2.23 8.46 -4.28
CA SER A 35 3.45 9.27 -4.46
C SER A 35 3.12 10.65 -4.99
N ILE A 36 3.96 11.64 -4.68
CA ILE A 36 3.93 12.92 -5.38
C ILE A 36 4.75 12.78 -6.66
N GLY A 37 4.22 13.31 -7.77
CA GLY A 37 4.94 13.37 -9.04
C GLY A 37 4.05 13.84 -10.17
N ALA A 38 4.44 13.48 -11.39
CA ALA A 38 3.64 13.72 -12.59
C ALA A 38 3.67 12.47 -13.47
N GLY A 39 2.59 12.26 -14.23
CA GLY A 39 2.48 11.15 -15.18
C GLY A 39 1.54 10.04 -14.73
N ASN A 40 1.71 8.87 -15.34
CA ASN A 40 0.80 7.75 -15.20
C ASN A 40 1.23 6.83 -14.05
N ALA A 41 0.32 6.56 -13.10
CA ALA A 41 0.59 5.76 -11.91
C ALA A 41 1.10 4.35 -12.22
N LEU A 42 0.52 3.67 -13.21
CA LEU A 42 0.97 2.34 -13.63
C LEU A 42 2.39 2.38 -14.21
N ARG A 43 2.72 3.40 -15.01
CA ARG A 43 4.06 3.52 -15.61
C ARG A 43 5.14 3.80 -14.56
N GLU A 44 4.87 4.70 -13.63
CA GLU A 44 5.88 5.14 -12.65
C GLU A 44 6.02 4.17 -11.47
N LEU A 45 4.91 3.56 -11.01
CA LEU A 45 4.88 2.74 -9.78
C LEU A 45 4.64 1.24 -10.05
N GLY A 46 4.20 0.88 -11.25
CA GLY A 46 3.74 -0.48 -11.56
C GLY A 46 4.81 -1.55 -11.41
N THR A 47 6.03 -1.30 -11.90
CA THR A 47 7.14 -2.26 -11.77
C THR A 47 7.46 -2.54 -10.31
N GLU A 48 7.61 -1.48 -9.50
CA GLU A 48 7.89 -1.62 -8.07
C GLU A 48 6.76 -2.33 -7.33
N ALA A 49 5.50 -2.01 -7.66
CA ALA A 49 4.34 -2.68 -7.08
C ALA A 49 4.29 -4.17 -7.42
N ILE A 50 4.57 -4.53 -8.67
CA ILE A 50 4.63 -5.94 -9.11
C ILE A 50 5.75 -6.68 -8.40
N ASP A 51 6.92 -6.06 -8.21
CA ASP A 51 8.04 -6.68 -7.51
C ASP A 51 7.71 -6.94 -6.03
N VAL A 52 7.06 -5.98 -5.36
CA VAL A 52 6.57 -6.12 -3.99
C VAL A 52 5.55 -7.25 -3.86
N LEU A 53 4.58 -7.34 -4.79
CA LEU A 53 3.58 -8.41 -4.80
C LEU A 53 4.23 -9.78 -5.07
N ARG A 54 5.11 -9.87 -6.07
CA ARG A 54 5.80 -11.09 -6.46
C ARG A 54 6.70 -11.62 -5.36
N ALA A 55 7.42 -10.76 -4.64
CA ALA A 55 8.25 -11.18 -3.52
C ALA A 55 7.41 -11.66 -2.32
N ALA A 56 6.17 -11.19 -2.18
CA ALA A 56 5.23 -11.65 -1.15
C ALA A 56 4.52 -12.97 -1.51
N THR A 57 4.11 -13.15 -2.76
CA THR A 57 3.37 -14.35 -3.21
C THR A 57 4.28 -15.47 -3.74
N GLY A 58 5.55 -15.17 -4.02
CA GLY A 58 6.49 -16.08 -4.67
C GLY A 58 6.38 -16.05 -6.21
N PRO A 59 7.27 -16.79 -6.92
CA PRO A 59 7.27 -16.86 -8.38
C PRO A 59 6.00 -17.54 -8.86
N THR A 60 5.00 -16.74 -9.20
CA THR A 60 3.66 -17.19 -9.55
C THR A 60 3.15 -16.39 -10.73
N THR A 61 2.44 -17.07 -11.63
CA THR A 61 1.60 -16.40 -12.63
C THR A 61 0.45 -15.71 -11.90
N VAL A 62 0.11 -14.51 -12.33
CA VAL A 62 -0.98 -13.72 -11.78
C VAL A 62 -1.86 -13.24 -12.93
N ASP A 63 -3.14 -13.59 -12.88
CA ASP A 63 -4.14 -13.00 -13.76
C ASP A 63 -4.63 -11.71 -13.11
N LEU A 64 -4.37 -10.57 -13.75
CA LEU A 64 -4.69 -9.24 -13.23
C LEU A 64 -5.79 -8.58 -14.07
N GLN A 65 -6.78 -8.04 -13.36
CA GLN A 65 -7.71 -7.05 -13.87
C GLN A 65 -7.30 -5.69 -13.33
N ALA A 66 -7.20 -4.70 -14.20
CA ALA A 66 -6.79 -3.35 -13.85
C ALA A 66 -7.89 -2.35 -14.21
N HIS A 67 -8.06 -1.34 -13.37
CA HIS A 67 -8.89 -0.17 -13.64
C HIS A 67 -8.08 1.08 -13.35
N SER A 68 -8.02 1.99 -14.33
CA SER A 68 -7.31 3.25 -14.22
C SER A 68 -8.28 4.42 -14.36
N THR A 69 -7.97 5.52 -13.67
CA THR A 69 -8.65 6.79 -13.92
C THR A 69 -8.34 7.29 -15.34
N ALA A 70 -9.21 8.14 -15.88
CA ALA A 70 -9.09 8.62 -17.27
C ALA A 70 -7.79 9.40 -17.52
N ASP A 71 -7.29 10.11 -16.51
CA ASP A 71 -6.01 10.84 -16.53
C ASP A 71 -4.79 9.93 -16.23
N GLY A 72 -5.01 8.66 -15.86
CA GLY A 72 -3.97 7.72 -15.45
C GLY A 72 -3.31 8.06 -14.10
N GLY A 73 -3.85 9.02 -13.35
CA GLY A 73 -3.33 9.45 -12.05
C GLY A 73 -3.51 8.40 -10.94
N ALA A 74 -4.48 7.50 -11.09
CA ALA A 74 -4.63 6.34 -10.22
C ALA A 74 -4.90 5.06 -11.03
N THR A 75 -4.40 3.94 -10.53
CA THR A 75 -4.66 2.61 -11.08
C THR A 75 -4.82 1.60 -9.95
N THR A 76 -5.89 0.81 -10.03
CA THR A 76 -6.16 -0.29 -9.11
C THR A 76 -6.08 -1.61 -9.85
N PHE A 77 -5.46 -2.61 -9.23
CA PHE A 77 -5.35 -3.97 -9.73
C PHE A 77 -6.04 -4.91 -8.76
N LEU A 78 -6.70 -5.93 -9.31
CA LEU A 78 -7.19 -7.08 -8.60
C LEU A 78 -6.85 -8.32 -9.39
N GLY A 79 -6.40 -9.36 -8.72
CA GLY A 79 -6.10 -10.60 -9.41
C GLY A 79 -5.92 -11.77 -8.47
N ARG A 80 -5.55 -12.89 -9.08
CA ARG A 80 -5.29 -14.13 -8.36
C ARG A 80 -3.93 -14.67 -8.78
N ALA A 81 -3.05 -14.81 -7.79
CA ALA A 81 -1.77 -15.48 -7.94
C ALA A 81 -1.95 -17.01 -7.80
N GLY A 82 -0.95 -17.75 -8.25
CA GLY A 82 -0.88 -19.21 -8.07
C GLY A 82 -1.19 -19.67 -6.64
N ARG A 83 -1.74 -20.89 -6.50
CA ARG A 83 -2.22 -21.46 -5.22
C ARG A 83 -3.40 -20.70 -4.58
N GLY A 84 -4.04 -19.83 -5.36
CA GLY A 84 -5.30 -19.19 -5.01
C GLY A 84 -5.19 -17.98 -4.09
N VAL A 85 -4.00 -17.36 -4.01
CA VAL A 85 -3.77 -16.13 -3.25
C VAL A 85 -4.36 -14.94 -4.01
N VAL A 86 -5.22 -14.15 -3.38
CA VAL A 86 -5.77 -12.92 -3.97
C VAL A 86 -4.74 -11.81 -3.86
N VAL A 87 -4.53 -11.06 -4.94
CA VAL A 87 -3.65 -9.89 -4.94
C VAL A 87 -4.43 -8.66 -5.34
N SER A 88 -4.18 -7.55 -4.65
CA SER A 88 -4.72 -6.26 -5.00
C SER A 88 -3.66 -5.18 -4.82
N ALA A 89 -3.70 -4.17 -5.66
CA ALA A 89 -2.83 -3.00 -5.51
C ALA A 89 -3.58 -1.74 -5.89
N HIS A 90 -3.39 -0.66 -5.12
CA HIS A 90 -3.80 0.68 -5.48
C HIS A 90 -2.55 1.54 -5.64
N LEU A 91 -2.41 2.16 -6.81
CA LEU A 91 -1.30 3.05 -7.14
C LEU A 91 -1.89 4.42 -7.47
N SER A 92 -1.38 5.47 -6.85
CA SER A 92 -1.81 6.84 -7.13
C SER A 92 -0.62 7.79 -7.20
N ILE A 93 -0.70 8.72 -8.13
CA ILE A 93 0.18 9.88 -8.22
C ILE A 93 -0.64 11.12 -7.89
N VAL A 94 -0.18 11.87 -6.91
CA VAL A 94 -0.67 13.21 -6.60
C VAL A 94 0.24 14.21 -7.31
N GLU A 95 -0.35 15.13 -8.07
CA GLU A 95 0.43 16.13 -8.81
C GLU A 95 1.28 16.99 -7.87
N GLY A 96 2.58 17.11 -8.17
CA GLY A 96 3.48 18.00 -7.43
C GLY A 96 4.94 17.87 -7.82
N GLU A 97 5.76 18.82 -7.35
CA GLU A 97 7.16 18.99 -7.79
C GLU A 97 8.14 17.96 -7.18
N ARG A 98 7.79 17.37 -6.03
CA ARG A 98 8.70 16.52 -5.25
C ARG A 98 8.44 15.04 -5.54
N ARG A 99 9.43 14.29 -6.03
CA ARG A 99 9.30 12.83 -6.23
C ARG A 99 9.55 12.07 -4.93
N GLU A 100 8.50 11.88 -4.14
CA GLU A 100 8.53 11.08 -2.91
C GLU A 100 7.24 10.27 -2.70
N HIS A 101 7.35 9.16 -1.98
CA HIS A 101 6.18 8.40 -1.56
C HIS A 101 5.52 9.11 -0.37
N LEU A 102 4.22 9.38 -0.49
CA LEU A 102 3.38 9.86 0.61
C LEU A 102 2.88 8.72 1.47
N ARG A 103 2.60 7.58 0.83
CA ARG A 103 2.10 6.37 1.45
C ARG A 103 2.66 5.17 0.71
N ALA A 104 3.12 4.20 1.46
CA ALA A 104 3.36 2.86 0.94
C ALA A 104 2.99 1.90 2.05
N ALA A 105 1.92 1.13 1.88
CA ALA A 105 1.45 0.20 2.89
C ALA A 105 1.18 -1.16 2.24
N ILE A 106 1.57 -2.22 2.94
CA ILE A 106 1.25 -3.59 2.53
C ILE A 106 0.49 -4.31 3.62
N ARG A 107 -0.59 -4.99 3.23
CA ARG A 107 -1.34 -5.89 4.07
C ARG A 107 -1.20 -7.31 3.54
N LEU A 108 -0.79 -8.22 4.42
CA LEU A 108 -0.65 -9.65 4.17
C LEU A 108 -1.68 -10.36 5.03
N VAL A 109 -2.57 -11.14 4.42
CA VAL A 109 -3.64 -11.86 5.13
C VAL A 109 -3.42 -13.34 4.96
N GLY A 110 -3.30 -14.06 6.08
CA GLY A 110 -3.21 -15.50 6.13
C GLY A 110 -4.40 -16.13 6.84
N THR A 111 -4.40 -17.45 6.95
CA THR A 111 -5.51 -18.21 7.57
C THR A 111 -5.69 -17.96 9.06
N HIS A 112 -4.66 -17.51 9.76
CA HIS A 112 -4.67 -17.35 11.22
C HIS A 112 -4.39 -15.90 11.67
N GLY A 113 -4.30 -14.97 10.73
CA GLY A 113 -3.98 -13.59 11.05
C GLY A 113 -3.73 -12.70 9.83
N SER A 114 -3.33 -11.46 10.10
CA SER A 114 -2.86 -10.53 9.09
C SER A 114 -1.75 -9.64 9.63
N VAL A 115 -0.85 -9.26 8.75
CA VAL A 115 0.17 -8.24 9.00
C VAL A 115 -0.19 -7.00 8.18
N LEU A 116 -0.15 -5.83 8.82
CA LEU A 116 -0.22 -4.53 8.14
C LEU A 116 1.06 -3.76 8.43
N VAL A 117 1.72 -3.27 7.38
CA VAL A 117 2.97 -2.53 7.48
C VAL A 117 2.82 -1.23 6.74
N ASP A 118 3.11 -0.12 7.41
CA ASP A 118 3.48 1.12 6.74
C ASP A 118 4.96 1.02 6.37
N LEU A 119 5.29 1.03 5.09
CA LEU A 119 6.65 0.88 4.58
C LEU A 119 7.46 2.17 4.68
N LEU A 120 6.80 3.31 4.93
CA LEU A 120 7.45 4.61 5.10
C LEU A 120 7.60 4.99 6.57
N ARG A 121 6.80 4.39 7.46
CA ARG A 121 6.83 4.63 8.90
C ARG A 121 7.26 3.40 9.69
N PRO A 122 7.85 3.58 10.88
CA PRO A 122 8.37 2.49 11.68
C PRO A 122 7.29 1.68 12.43
N ARG A 123 6.18 1.31 11.79
CA ARG A 123 5.02 0.68 12.46
C ARG A 123 4.58 -0.61 11.77
N LEU A 124 4.70 -1.71 12.51
CA LEU A 124 4.24 -3.05 12.11
C LEU A 124 3.11 -3.46 13.04
N ASP A 125 1.91 -3.67 12.49
CA ASP A 125 0.78 -4.23 13.22
C ASP A 125 0.58 -5.70 12.82
N VAL A 126 0.84 -6.62 13.75
CA VAL A 126 0.60 -8.05 13.58
C VAL A 126 -0.67 -8.42 14.33
N ARG A 127 -1.66 -8.94 13.62
CA ARG A 127 -2.92 -9.43 14.18
C ARG A 127 -2.99 -10.93 13.97
N THR A 128 -3.12 -11.70 15.03
CA THR A 128 -3.33 -13.15 14.95
C THR A 128 -4.56 -13.54 15.75
N ALA A 129 -4.98 -14.81 15.63
CA ALA A 129 -6.03 -15.35 16.50
C ALA A 129 -5.70 -15.23 18.00
N ALA A 130 -4.42 -15.10 18.37
CA ALA A 130 -3.97 -14.96 19.76
C ALA A 130 -3.93 -13.50 20.27
N GLY A 131 -4.16 -12.51 19.40
CA GLY A 131 -4.17 -11.09 19.78
C GLY A 131 -3.51 -10.16 18.77
N THR A 132 -3.41 -8.88 19.12
CA THR A 132 -2.73 -7.85 18.31
C THR A 132 -1.41 -7.45 18.97
N ARG A 133 -0.33 -7.40 18.19
CA ARG A 133 0.99 -6.93 18.62
C ARG A 133 1.47 -5.81 17.70
N GLN A 134 1.90 -4.70 18.29
CA GLN A 134 2.60 -3.63 17.57
C GLN A 134 4.10 -3.79 17.74
N VAL A 135 4.87 -3.72 16.65
CA VAL A 135 6.33 -3.79 16.68
C VAL A 135 6.90 -2.51 16.05
N PRO A 136 7.63 -1.69 16.83
CA PRO A 136 8.28 -0.50 16.28
C PRO A 136 9.53 -0.89 15.47
N PHE A 137 9.78 -0.23 14.34
CA PHE A 137 11.02 -0.43 13.55
C PHE A 137 11.49 0.84 12.82
N GLY A 138 12.45 1.60 13.35
CA GLY A 138 12.97 2.84 12.70
C GLY A 138 12.56 4.13 13.43
N VAL A 139 12.94 5.30 12.89
CA VAL A 139 12.84 6.59 13.60
C VAL A 139 11.46 7.25 13.36
N PRO A 140 10.70 7.62 14.40
CA PRO A 140 9.41 8.28 14.25
C PRO A 140 9.56 9.69 13.64
N ARG A 141 8.63 10.09 12.76
CA ARG A 141 8.46 11.48 12.35
C ARG A 141 7.23 12.06 13.06
N ALA A 142 7.35 13.29 13.56
CA ALA A 142 6.38 13.94 14.45
C ALA A 142 4.99 14.11 13.82
N ASP A 143 3.95 13.92 14.64
CA ASP A 143 2.53 14.00 14.26
C ASP A 143 2.08 15.44 13.95
N ALA A 144 1.22 15.61 12.94
CA ALA A 144 0.56 16.86 12.58
C ALA A 144 -0.83 16.96 13.26
N PRO A 145 -1.36 18.17 13.52
CA PRO A 145 -2.65 18.35 14.18
C PRO A 145 -3.85 17.88 13.34
N LEU A 146 -4.91 17.43 14.01
CA LEU A 146 -6.14 16.92 13.41
C LEU A 146 -7.12 18.08 13.14
N GLY A 147 -7.41 18.36 11.87
CA GLY A 147 -8.55 19.19 11.44
C GLY A 147 -9.89 18.45 11.50
N ASP A 148 -11.01 19.15 11.32
CA ASP A 148 -12.36 18.57 11.40
C ASP A 148 -12.60 17.55 10.26
N ALA A 149 -12.85 16.29 10.64
CA ALA A 149 -12.89 15.15 9.74
C ALA A 149 -14.10 15.20 8.78
N ALA A 150 -15.20 15.84 9.19
CA ALA A 150 -16.43 15.90 8.41
C ALA A 150 -16.29 16.79 7.15
N ASP A 151 -15.71 17.97 7.31
CA ASP A 151 -15.49 18.92 6.20
C ASP A 151 -14.48 18.37 5.18
N THR A 152 -13.46 17.68 5.68
CA THR A 152 -12.46 16.99 4.84
C THR A 152 -13.12 15.89 4.01
N LEU A 153 -14.02 15.10 4.61
CA LEU A 153 -14.72 14.03 3.90
C LEU A 153 -15.66 14.57 2.81
N ALA A 154 -16.34 15.69 3.08
CA ALA A 154 -17.21 16.36 2.12
C ALA A 154 -16.42 16.90 0.92
N ALA A 155 -15.26 17.51 1.16
CA ALA A 155 -14.37 18.02 0.12
C ALA A 155 -13.76 16.88 -0.73
N ILE A 156 -13.41 15.74 -0.12
CA ILE A 156 -12.94 14.54 -0.83
C ILE A 156 -14.07 13.97 -1.71
N ALA A 157 -15.29 13.86 -1.18
CA ALA A 157 -16.43 13.34 -1.93
C ALA A 157 -16.79 14.23 -3.13
N GLU A 158 -16.67 15.55 -2.99
CA GLU A 158 -16.88 16.50 -4.09
C GLU A 158 -15.78 16.42 -5.15
N SER A 159 -14.52 16.30 -4.73
CA SER A 159 -13.38 16.08 -5.64
C SER A 159 -13.55 14.78 -6.44
N ALA A 160 -13.93 13.69 -5.78
CA ALA A 160 -14.16 12.40 -6.43
C ALA A 160 -15.30 12.42 -7.45
N ARG A 161 -16.39 13.18 -7.19
CA ARG A 161 -17.53 13.31 -8.12
C ARG A 161 -17.25 14.23 -9.29
N SER A 162 -16.50 15.31 -9.06
CA SER A 162 -16.24 16.35 -10.07
C SER A 162 -15.00 16.07 -10.92
N GLY A 163 -14.10 15.20 -10.46
CA GLY A 163 -12.79 14.97 -11.08
C GLY A 163 -11.84 16.18 -10.95
N ARG A 164 -12.20 17.18 -10.13
CA ARG A 164 -11.37 18.37 -9.90
C ARG A 164 -10.52 18.16 -8.66
N THR A 165 -9.23 18.47 -8.76
CA THR A 165 -8.31 18.49 -7.62
C THR A 165 -8.74 19.56 -6.62
N THR A 166 -8.93 19.15 -5.36
CA THR A 166 -9.22 20.06 -4.25
C THR A 166 -8.02 20.06 -3.30
N SER A 167 -7.48 21.24 -3.01
CA SER A 167 -6.44 21.41 -1.98
C SER A 167 -7.09 21.66 -0.63
N ILE A 168 -6.74 20.83 0.36
CA ILE A 168 -7.18 20.98 1.75
C ILE A 168 -5.92 21.19 2.58
N THR A 169 -5.91 22.22 3.42
CA THR A 169 -4.78 22.53 4.32
C THR A 169 -5.11 22.04 5.72
N TRP A 170 -4.22 21.22 6.29
CA TRP A 170 -4.23 20.75 7.69
C TRP A 170 -2.85 20.95 8.33
#